data_AF-A0A7S1INH7-F1
#
_entry.id   AF-A0A7S1INH7-F1
#
_cell.length_a   1.000
_cell.length_b   1.000
_cell.length_c   1.000
_cell.angle_alpha   90.00
_cell.angle_beta   90.00
_cell.angle_gamma   90.00
#
_symmetry.space_group_name_H-M   'P 1'
#
loop_
_entity.id
_entity.type
_entity.pdbx_description
1 polymer ?
#
loop_
_entity_poly.entity_id
_entity_poly.type
_entity_poly.pdbx_seq_one_letter_code
_entity_poly.pdbx_strand_id
1 'polypeptide(L)'
;KGDIGEIRGYATAPKAVEKTLAAVMIILKEPKTDWDSAKAALGNPNFLQRLKEYDKENIPPQVISRLRRFIVDPEFTPDKVGVTGSAACKSLCMWCRAIDLYYRVSKAVAPKRATLLEAQTKLSEMNVILEAAQEKLQEVEDELDHLQSTFDASVAEKTDLEFRISLSSKRLAAASMLTSSLAAETVRWDSLVGTLEVEQQSLCISMFLSAACIAYFGAFTAPFRTRLVEQWKALLVAKGLELPPMPFSLVSNLTTPVQVQEWNILSLPSDNHSTENACVVDVSTSSKSRRWALMIDPQGQALRWIQKMEAKYGLKIVKLTDPGYLRVLEQGIRTGTPVLVEDIGETLDPALEPVLLKQVYNQDGRTLINLGGQGNAVDYDPNFRFYMTTKLANPHYLPDVCIKVTLINFTVTLSGLEEQMLGDVVTIEKAELEESKSKIIQSVASDQRKLKQYEDLILEELEGVEGNILDNAKVIDSLKKSQTTSELLSTRLKEAEEKSASINEARSQYRSVATRASVLYFVIADLPLIDPMYQYSLDYFKRLFATVIQSGPQHPTLEEHLQSLQVQITEAVYLDICRGVFKKHKVAFAFLIVVQILREADRISDGEW
;
A
#
# COMPACT_ATOMS: atom_id res chain seq x y z
N LYS A 1 112.66 51.20 8.13
CA LYS A 1 113.64 51.11 9.25
C LYS A 1 115.03 51.59 8.83
N GLY A 2 115.55 51.21 7.65
CA GLY A 2 116.84 51.71 7.13
C GLY A 2 116.94 53.24 7.01
N ASP A 3 115.93 53.87 6.40
CA ASP A 3 115.91 55.33 6.14
C ASP A 3 115.83 56.21 7.40
N ILE A 4 115.39 55.65 8.53
CA ILE A 4 115.36 56.35 9.84
C ILE A 4 116.76 56.36 10.48
N GLY A 5 117.59 55.35 10.17
CA GLY A 5 118.99 55.29 10.62
C GLY A 5 119.86 56.38 10.01
N GLU A 6 119.56 56.81 8.78
CA GLU A 6 120.28 57.86 8.05
C GLU A 6 120.13 59.23 8.74
N ILE A 7 118.93 59.54 9.25
CA ILE A 7 118.65 60.78 10.00
C ILE A 7 119.41 60.82 11.35
N ARG A 8 119.69 59.66 11.96
CA ARG A 8 120.42 59.56 13.23
C ARG A 8 121.93 59.86 13.07
N GLY A 9 122.48 59.68 11.87
CA GLY A 9 123.90 59.90 11.58
C GLY A 9 124.35 61.37 11.55
N TYR A 10 123.43 62.34 11.48
CA TYR A 10 123.79 63.76 11.39
C TYR A 10 124.35 64.31 12.71
N ALA A 11 125.51 64.98 12.61
CA ALA A 11 126.13 65.73 13.72
C ALA A 11 125.44 67.08 13.98
N THR A 12 124.90 67.72 12.93
CA THR A 12 124.04 68.92 12.99
C THR A 12 122.96 68.80 11.91
N ALA A 13 121.69 69.02 12.26
CA ALA A 13 120.58 68.75 11.35
C ALA A 13 120.29 69.88 10.38
N PRO A 14 119.91 69.59 9.12
CA PRO A 14 119.26 70.56 8.25
C PRO A 14 117.93 71.05 8.86
N LYS A 15 117.64 72.35 8.78
CA LYS A 15 116.43 72.98 9.34
C LYS A 15 115.11 72.28 8.94
N ALA A 16 115.05 71.69 7.75
CA ALA A 16 113.87 70.95 7.27
C ALA A 16 113.60 69.67 8.07
N VAL A 17 114.66 68.95 8.45
CA VAL A 17 114.61 67.70 9.24
C VAL A 17 114.20 68.01 10.69
N GLU A 18 114.75 69.09 11.25
CA GLU A 18 114.39 69.56 12.59
C GLU A 18 112.90 69.94 12.70
N LYS A 19 112.38 70.70 11.72
CA LYS A 19 110.95 71.08 11.66
C LYS A 19 110.03 69.86 11.52
N THR A 20 110.40 68.85 10.72
CA THR A 20 109.56 67.64 10.54
C THR A 20 109.49 66.81 11.80
N LEU A 21 110.62 66.64 12.48
CA LEU A 21 110.64 65.90 13.72
C LEU A 21 109.98 66.66 14.85
N ALA A 22 110.13 67.99 14.93
CA ALA A 22 109.37 68.81 15.87
C ALA A 22 107.85 68.65 15.67
N ALA A 23 107.36 68.63 14.43
CA ALA A 23 105.96 68.39 14.12
C ALA A 23 105.48 66.99 14.56
N VAL A 24 106.30 65.95 14.35
CA VAL A 24 106.00 64.58 14.80
C VAL A 24 106.02 64.49 16.33
N MET A 25 106.97 65.14 17.00
CA MET A 25 107.05 65.18 18.47
C MET A 25 105.85 65.89 19.10
N ILE A 26 105.31 66.92 18.42
CA ILE A 26 104.07 67.57 18.85
C ILE A 26 102.87 66.60 18.77
N ILE A 27 102.76 65.80 17.71
CA ILE A 27 101.66 64.82 17.57
C ILE A 27 101.79 63.69 18.60
N LEU A 28 103.02 63.23 18.85
CA LEU A 28 103.33 62.20 19.85
C LEU A 28 103.33 62.71 21.30
N LYS A 29 103.03 64.00 21.52
CA LYS A 29 102.94 64.68 22.82
C LYS A 29 104.23 64.59 23.66
N GLU A 30 105.40 64.65 23.03
CA GLU A 30 106.68 64.67 23.74
C GLU A 30 106.94 66.06 24.38
N PRO A 31 107.53 66.13 25.59
CA PRO A 31 107.62 67.36 26.38
C PRO A 31 108.64 68.38 25.86
N LYS A 32 109.60 67.97 25.02
CA LYS A 32 110.60 68.84 24.42
C LYS A 32 110.70 68.59 22.91
N THR A 33 110.78 69.66 22.12
CA THR A 33 110.79 69.63 20.64
C THR A 33 112.15 70.03 20.04
N ASP A 34 113.21 69.96 20.84
CA ASP A 34 114.59 70.23 20.44
C ASP A 34 115.22 69.02 19.71
N TRP A 35 116.21 69.30 18.86
CA TRP A 35 116.86 68.29 18.01
C TRP A 35 117.41 67.07 18.78
N ASP A 36 117.97 67.27 19.97
CA ASP A 36 118.52 66.18 20.78
C ASP A 36 117.44 65.23 21.31
N SER A 37 116.31 65.77 21.78
CA SER A 37 115.14 64.98 22.18
C SER A 37 114.50 64.30 20.97
N ALA A 38 114.46 64.99 19.82
CA ALA A 38 113.98 64.45 18.56
C ALA A 38 114.79 63.21 18.11
N LYS A 39 116.12 63.31 18.22
CA LYS A 39 117.08 62.24 17.90
C LYS A 39 116.98 61.06 18.86
N ALA A 40 116.73 61.31 20.16
CA ALA A 40 116.51 60.27 21.15
C ALA A 40 115.25 59.45 20.89
N ALA A 41 114.12 60.09 20.54
CA ALA A 41 112.88 59.38 20.27
C ALA A 41 112.88 58.61 18.94
N LEU A 42 113.67 59.04 17.94
CA LEU A 42 113.96 58.22 16.74
C LEU A 42 114.78 56.95 17.06
N GLY A 43 115.55 56.96 18.15
CA GLY A 43 116.32 55.81 18.62
C GLY A 43 115.49 54.77 19.37
N ASN A 44 114.23 55.05 19.69
CA ASN A 44 113.36 54.12 20.39
C ASN A 44 112.85 53.03 19.44
N PRO A 45 113.06 51.72 19.75
CA PRO A 45 112.66 50.62 18.87
C PRO A 45 111.16 50.58 18.55
N ASN A 46 110.31 51.19 19.39
CA ASN A 46 108.85 51.21 19.23
C ASN A 46 108.29 52.49 18.56
N PHE A 47 109.14 53.39 18.06
CA PHE A 47 108.72 54.66 17.47
C PHE A 47 107.73 54.49 16.29
N LEU A 48 108.01 53.56 15.37
CA LEU A 48 107.15 53.27 14.22
C LEU A 48 105.79 52.66 14.61
N GLN A 49 105.75 51.89 15.70
CA GLN A 49 104.52 51.29 16.19
C GLN A 49 103.61 52.35 16.82
N ARG A 50 104.18 53.28 17.59
CA ARG A 50 103.47 54.46 18.13
C ARG A 50 102.83 55.33 17.03
N LEU A 51 103.43 55.43 15.86
CA LEU A 51 102.88 56.16 14.71
C LEU A 51 101.70 55.42 14.05
N LYS A 52 101.73 54.08 14.02
CA LYS A 52 100.71 53.24 13.36
C LYS A 52 99.47 53.05 14.24
N GLU A 53 99.67 52.92 15.55
CA GLU A 53 98.61 52.73 16.56
C GLU A 53 98.11 54.05 17.14
N TYR A 54 98.49 55.19 16.56
CA TYR A 54 98.04 56.49 17.03
C TYR A 54 96.52 56.60 16.92
N ASP A 55 95.87 56.89 18.04
CA ASP A 55 94.44 57.11 18.13
C ASP A 55 94.03 58.38 17.36
N LYS A 56 93.65 58.16 16.10
CA LYS A 56 93.18 59.19 15.17
C LYS A 56 91.76 59.68 15.48
N GLU A 57 91.02 59.01 16.36
CA GLU A 57 89.63 59.36 16.69
C GLU A 57 89.54 60.33 17.87
N ASN A 58 90.53 60.31 18.79
CA ASN A 58 90.54 61.17 19.98
C ASN A 58 91.77 62.11 20.07
N ILE A 59 91.94 62.96 19.06
CA ILE A 59 93.06 63.92 18.99
C ILE A 59 92.70 65.21 19.77
N PRO A 60 93.48 65.63 20.79
CA PRO A 60 93.20 66.86 21.51
C PRO A 60 93.33 68.10 20.61
N PRO A 61 92.40 69.08 20.69
CA PRO A 61 92.42 70.28 19.85
C PRO A 61 93.72 71.08 19.93
N GLN A 62 94.40 71.01 21.08
CA GLN A 62 95.65 71.70 21.36
C GLN A 62 96.85 71.14 20.57
N VAL A 63 96.85 69.84 20.25
CA VAL A 63 97.91 69.20 19.47
C VAL A 63 97.82 69.65 18.01
N ILE A 64 96.60 69.69 17.47
CA ILE A 64 96.33 70.14 16.10
C ILE A 64 96.62 71.64 15.93
N SER A 65 96.30 72.48 16.92
CA SER A 65 96.57 73.93 16.82
C SER A 65 98.06 74.26 16.81
N ARG A 66 98.88 73.49 17.55
CA ARG A 66 100.34 73.59 17.51
C ARG A 66 100.91 73.03 16.21
N LEU A 67 100.37 71.92 15.73
CA LEU A 67 100.76 71.30 14.45
C LEU A 67 100.46 72.20 13.24
N ARG A 68 99.37 72.98 13.29
CA ARG A 68 98.99 73.93 12.21
C ARG A 68 100.06 74.97 11.92
N ARG A 69 100.83 75.41 12.91
CA ARG A 69 101.92 76.37 12.70
C ARG A 69 102.99 75.83 11.74
N PHE A 70 103.15 74.51 11.69
CA PHE A 70 104.06 73.82 10.78
C PHE A 70 103.36 73.47 9.45
N ILE A 71 102.08 73.07 9.46
CA ILE A 71 101.35 72.68 8.24
C ILE A 71 101.06 73.88 7.31
N VAL A 72 100.94 75.10 7.84
CA VAL A 72 100.68 76.33 7.06
C VAL A 72 101.97 76.93 6.48
N ASP A 73 103.16 76.50 6.93
CA ASP A 73 104.45 76.98 6.41
C ASP A 73 104.69 76.46 4.96
N PRO A 74 104.87 77.32 3.95
CA PRO A 74 105.09 76.93 2.55
C PRO A 74 106.41 76.17 2.29
N GLU A 75 107.33 76.15 3.27
CA GLU A 75 108.53 75.31 3.27
C GLU A 75 108.25 73.87 3.75
N PHE A 76 107.14 73.62 4.45
CA PHE A 76 106.78 72.34 5.07
C PHE A 76 105.83 71.50 4.19
N THR A 77 106.32 71.15 3.00
CA THR A 77 105.61 70.27 2.06
C THR A 77 106.40 68.97 1.85
N PRO A 78 105.72 67.83 1.65
CA PRO A 78 106.40 66.53 1.47
C PRO A 78 107.44 66.53 0.36
N ASP A 79 107.20 67.28 -0.72
CA ASP A 79 108.11 67.35 -1.86
C ASP A 79 109.34 68.22 -1.60
N LYS A 80 109.22 69.34 -0.85
CA LYS A 80 110.38 70.17 -0.49
C LYS A 80 111.23 69.56 0.63
N VAL A 81 110.58 68.99 1.64
CA VAL A 81 111.27 68.34 2.78
C VAL A 81 111.99 67.07 2.32
N GLY A 82 111.45 66.35 1.33
CA GLY A 82 112.10 65.16 0.77
C GLY A 82 113.40 65.45 0.00
N VAL A 83 113.53 66.64 -0.60
CA VAL A 83 114.75 67.06 -1.34
C VAL A 83 115.85 67.53 -0.38
N THR A 84 115.47 68.23 0.70
CA THR A 84 116.42 68.84 1.65
C THR A 84 116.70 67.98 2.89
N GLY A 85 115.93 66.92 3.13
CA GLY A 85 116.00 66.15 4.37
C GLY A 85 115.47 64.72 4.25
N SER A 86 116.07 63.85 3.44
CA SER A 86 115.79 62.39 3.37
C SER A 86 114.35 61.94 3.01
N ALA A 87 114.24 60.70 2.51
CA ALA A 87 112.96 60.07 2.21
C ALA A 87 112.08 59.84 3.46
N ALA A 88 112.69 59.58 4.62
CA ALA A 88 111.96 59.33 5.86
C ALA A 88 111.25 60.60 6.40
N CYS A 89 111.82 61.80 6.26
CA CYS A 89 111.11 63.03 6.65
C CYS A 89 109.95 63.35 5.71
N LYS A 90 110.03 63.00 4.41
CA LYS A 90 108.91 63.13 3.46
C LYS A 90 107.69 62.32 3.93
N SER A 91 107.89 61.07 4.34
CA SER A 91 106.81 60.20 4.86
C SER A 91 106.23 60.68 6.18
N LEU A 92 107.08 61.18 7.09
CA LEU A 92 106.64 61.76 8.36
C LEU A 92 105.86 63.08 8.16
N CYS A 93 106.26 63.92 7.20
CA CYS A 93 105.52 65.12 6.82
C CYS A 93 104.13 64.80 6.27
N MET A 94 104.00 63.78 5.41
CA MET A 94 102.70 63.32 4.91
C MET A 94 101.79 62.80 6.01
N TRP A 95 102.34 62.02 6.96
CA TRP A 95 101.58 61.50 8.10
C TRP A 95 101.02 62.62 8.98
N CYS A 96 101.83 63.63 9.30
CA CYS A 96 101.36 64.81 10.05
C CYS A 96 100.20 65.54 9.35
N ARG A 97 100.24 65.67 8.02
CA ARG A 97 99.17 66.32 7.24
C ARG A 97 97.90 65.47 7.14
N ALA A 98 98.04 64.14 7.03
CA ALA A 98 96.90 63.22 6.99
C ALA A 98 96.11 63.21 8.31
N ILE A 99 96.79 63.37 9.44
CA ILE A 99 96.17 63.47 10.77
C ILE A 99 95.31 64.73 10.91
N ASP A 100 95.74 65.90 10.42
CA ASP A 100 94.91 67.12 10.42
C ASP A 100 93.67 66.96 9.52
N LEU A 101 93.80 66.28 8.38
CA LEU A 101 92.69 66.06 7.45
C LEU A 101 91.61 65.13 8.03
N TYR A 102 92.01 64.01 8.65
CA TYR A 102 91.07 63.04 9.26
C TYR A 102 90.24 63.67 10.37
N TYR A 103 90.86 64.48 11.24
CA TYR A 103 90.18 65.18 12.33
C TYR A 103 89.05 66.11 11.82
N ARG A 104 89.25 66.79 10.69
CA ARG A 104 88.23 67.68 10.11
C ARG A 104 87.00 66.93 9.58
N VAL A 105 87.23 65.80 8.91
CA VAL A 105 86.15 65.00 8.31
C VAL A 105 85.34 64.27 9.40
N SER A 106 86.02 63.73 10.41
CA SER A 106 85.36 63.03 11.54
C SER A 106 84.34 63.93 12.26
N LYS A 107 84.70 65.21 12.51
CA LYS A 107 83.82 66.19 13.16
C LYS A 107 82.54 66.50 12.36
N ALA A 108 82.57 66.40 11.03
CA ALA A 108 81.42 66.66 10.17
C ALA A 108 80.42 65.48 10.09
N VAL A 109 80.89 64.24 10.33
CA VAL A 109 80.09 63.02 10.16
C VAL A 109 79.43 62.54 11.47
N ALA A 110 79.95 62.95 12.63
CA ALA A 110 79.41 62.63 13.95
C ALA A 110 77.88 62.88 14.12
N PRO A 111 77.30 64.03 13.72
CA PRO A 111 75.86 64.28 13.95
C PRO A 111 74.95 63.37 13.12
N LYS A 112 75.39 62.90 11.94
CA LYS A 112 74.60 62.01 11.07
C LYS A 112 74.55 60.57 11.58
N ARG A 113 75.59 60.13 12.30
CA ARG A 113 75.61 58.79 12.93
C ARG A 113 74.68 58.73 14.15
N ALA A 114 74.59 59.82 14.92
CA ALA A 114 73.71 59.90 16.07
C ALA A 114 72.22 59.86 15.68
N THR A 115 71.82 60.62 14.65
CA THR A 115 70.41 60.63 14.18
C THR A 115 69.97 59.32 13.54
N LEU A 116 70.88 58.61 12.87
CA LEU A 116 70.58 57.29 12.29
C LEU A 116 70.37 56.24 13.38
N LEU A 117 71.18 56.27 14.44
CA LEU A 117 71.03 55.37 15.59
C LEU A 117 69.68 55.58 16.30
N GLU A 118 69.29 56.84 16.54
CA GLU A 118 68.03 57.17 17.22
C GLU A 118 66.78 56.79 16.40
N ALA A 119 66.86 56.88 15.07
CA ALA A 119 65.79 56.41 14.19
C ALA A 119 65.71 54.88 14.14
N GLN A 120 66.85 54.19 14.15
CA GLN A 120 66.91 52.73 14.19
C GLN A 120 66.35 52.16 15.49
N THR A 121 66.66 52.77 16.65
CA THR A 121 66.11 52.32 17.94
C THR A 121 64.59 52.48 17.99
N LYS A 122 64.07 53.63 17.53
CA LYS A 122 62.60 53.85 17.46
C LYS A 122 61.91 52.87 16.51
N LEU A 123 62.54 52.55 15.37
CA LEU A 123 61.99 51.58 14.43
C LEU A 123 61.98 50.17 15.02
N SER A 124 63.02 49.77 15.74
CA SER A 124 63.05 48.47 16.43
C SER A 124 61.99 48.37 17.53
N GLU A 125 61.77 49.42 18.32
CA GLU A 125 60.76 49.44 19.38
C GLU A 125 59.33 49.35 18.80
N MET A 126 59.05 50.09 17.73
CA MET A 126 57.74 50.04 17.06
C MET A 126 57.46 48.70 16.37
N ASN A 127 58.49 48.06 15.79
CA ASN A 127 58.34 46.74 15.19
C ASN A 127 58.02 45.65 16.22
N VAL A 128 58.65 45.70 17.40
CA VAL A 128 58.33 44.76 18.50
C VAL A 128 56.88 44.91 18.95
N ILE A 129 56.37 46.15 19.04
CA ILE A 129 54.97 46.41 19.39
C ILE A 129 54.03 45.93 18.27
N LEU A 130 54.41 46.13 17.01
CA LEU A 130 53.62 45.69 15.85
C LEU A 130 53.53 44.17 15.78
N GLU A 131 54.65 43.45 15.96
CA GLU A 131 54.66 41.98 16.00
C GLU A 131 53.80 41.45 17.13
N ALA A 132 53.93 42.00 18.35
CA ALA A 132 53.11 41.58 19.49
C ALA A 132 51.61 41.88 19.29
N ALA A 133 51.26 42.94 18.56
CA ALA A 133 49.88 43.26 18.23
C ALA A 133 49.33 42.35 17.11
N GLN A 134 50.15 42.00 16.12
CA GLN A 134 49.80 41.06 15.05
C GLN A 134 49.61 39.64 15.59
N GLU A 135 50.47 39.20 16.51
CA GLU A 135 50.37 37.88 17.14
C GLU A 135 49.08 37.75 17.96
N LYS A 136 48.71 38.79 18.71
CA LYS A 136 47.43 38.85 19.42
C LYS A 136 46.23 38.90 18.48
N LEU A 137 46.34 39.62 17.35
CA LEU A 137 45.26 39.64 16.36
C LEU A 137 45.05 38.24 15.78
N GLN A 138 46.15 37.56 15.44
CA GLN A 138 46.11 36.21 14.90
C GLN A 138 45.55 35.21 15.90
N GLU A 139 45.91 35.30 17.18
CA GLU A 139 45.35 34.46 18.25
C GLU A 139 43.82 34.65 18.39
N VAL A 140 43.34 35.89 18.31
CA VAL A 140 41.90 36.21 18.34
C VAL A 140 41.19 35.77 17.06
N GLU A 141 41.82 35.90 15.89
CA GLU A 141 41.28 35.41 14.61
C GLU A 141 41.17 33.88 14.61
N ASP A 142 42.20 33.17 15.08
CA ASP A 142 42.20 31.70 15.21
C ASP A 142 41.13 31.24 16.23
N GLU A 143 40.99 31.94 17.36
CA GLU A 143 39.95 31.64 18.36
C GLU A 143 38.54 31.93 17.80
N LEU A 144 38.38 33.01 17.02
CA LEU A 144 37.13 33.35 16.35
C LEU A 144 36.75 32.30 15.31
N ASP A 145 37.69 31.86 14.47
CA ASP A 145 37.47 30.80 13.46
C ASP A 145 37.11 29.47 14.12
N HIS A 146 37.78 29.12 15.22
CA HIS A 146 37.44 27.94 16.00
C HIS A 146 36.04 28.04 16.63
N LEU A 147 35.68 29.19 17.21
CA LEU A 147 34.34 29.44 17.73
C LEU A 147 33.28 29.42 16.62
N GLN A 148 33.58 29.98 15.45
CA GLN A 148 32.69 29.98 14.30
C GLN A 148 32.43 28.56 13.80
N SER A 149 33.49 27.75 13.65
CA SER A 149 33.35 26.35 13.24
C SER A 149 32.59 25.51 14.24
N THR A 150 32.81 25.71 15.54
CA THR A 150 32.08 24.99 16.60
C THR A 150 30.62 25.45 16.70
N PHE A 151 30.36 26.74 16.49
CA PHE A 151 29.01 27.28 16.38
C PHE A 151 28.26 26.68 15.19
N ASP A 152 28.85 26.70 13.99
CA ASP A 152 28.24 26.15 12.77
C ASP A 152 27.99 24.64 12.91
N ALA A 153 28.92 23.90 13.51
CA ALA A 153 28.74 22.47 13.81
C ALA A 153 27.58 22.23 14.79
N SER A 154 27.49 23.03 15.86
CA SER A 154 26.42 22.91 16.86
C SER A 154 25.05 23.31 16.29
N VAL A 155 25.01 24.33 15.42
CA VAL A 155 23.79 24.72 14.70
C VAL A 155 23.35 23.61 13.74
N ALA A 156 24.28 23.03 12.97
CA ALA A 156 23.99 21.91 12.09
C ALA A 156 23.43 20.71 12.88
N GLU A 157 24.08 20.33 13.98
CA GLU A 157 23.61 19.26 14.87
C GLU A 157 22.23 19.56 15.45
N LYS A 158 22.00 20.80 15.92
CA LYS A 158 20.67 21.22 16.40
C LYS A 158 19.61 21.05 15.32
N THR A 159 19.87 21.50 14.09
CA THR A 159 18.90 21.38 12.99
C THR A 159 18.61 19.93 12.61
N ASP A 160 19.62 19.05 12.62
CA ASP A 160 19.44 17.62 12.40
C ASP A 160 18.61 16.97 13.53
N LEU A 161 18.89 17.33 14.78
CA LEU A 161 18.12 16.85 15.94
C LEU A 161 16.66 17.32 15.88
N GLU A 162 16.41 18.59 15.57
CA GLU A 162 15.06 19.13 15.38
C GLU A 162 14.32 18.40 14.25
N PHE A 163 14.99 18.15 13.12
CA PHE A 163 14.45 17.37 12.02
C PHE A 163 14.10 15.95 12.46
N ARG A 164 15.01 15.24 13.12
CA ARG A 164 14.79 13.88 13.63
C ARG A 164 13.66 13.80 14.65
N ILE A 165 13.56 14.75 15.57
CA ILE A 165 12.47 14.82 16.55
C ILE A 165 11.14 15.00 15.82
N SER A 166 11.08 15.93 14.85
CA SER A 166 9.86 16.17 14.08
C SER A 166 9.44 14.93 13.28
N LEU A 167 10.40 14.23 12.67
CA LEU A 167 10.16 13.01 11.90
C LEU A 167 9.70 11.87 12.82
N SER A 168 10.37 11.68 13.96
CA SER A 168 10.00 10.64 14.93
C SER A 168 8.63 10.90 15.55
N SER A 169 8.28 12.16 15.82
CA SER A 169 6.95 12.54 16.32
C SER A 169 5.86 12.22 15.31
N LYS A 170 6.06 12.57 14.03
CA LYS A 170 5.14 12.22 12.93
C LYS A 170 4.98 10.71 12.78
N ARG A 171 6.10 9.97 12.80
CA ARG A 171 6.09 8.50 12.72
C ARG A 171 5.40 7.86 13.92
N LEU A 172 5.58 8.39 15.13
CA LEU A 172 4.91 7.90 16.33
C LEU A 172 3.40 8.13 16.27
N ALA A 173 2.96 9.31 15.82
CA ALA A 173 1.55 9.60 15.63
C ALA A 173 0.91 8.69 14.56
N ALA A 174 1.62 8.48 13.44
CA ALA A 174 1.22 7.53 12.39
C ALA A 174 1.12 6.10 12.92
N ALA A 175 2.12 5.63 13.68
CA ALA A 175 2.14 4.28 14.24
C ALA A 175 1.02 4.06 15.27
N SER A 176 0.81 5.04 16.17
CA SER A 176 -0.29 4.99 17.14
C SER A 176 -1.65 4.92 16.44
N MET A 177 -1.85 5.73 15.39
CA MET A 177 -3.06 5.67 14.59
C MET A 177 -3.22 4.29 13.92
N LEU A 178 -2.20 3.82 13.20
CA LEU A 178 -2.23 2.55 12.47
C LEU A 178 -2.51 1.36 13.41
N THR A 179 -1.80 1.28 14.54
CA THR A 179 -2.01 0.22 15.54
C THR A 179 -3.42 0.25 16.10
N SER A 180 -3.99 1.42 16.38
CA SER A 180 -5.38 1.52 16.83
C SER A 180 -6.37 1.12 15.73
N SER A 181 -6.14 1.52 14.48
CA SER A 181 -7.04 1.23 13.36
C SER A 181 -7.02 -0.23 12.93
N LEU A 182 -5.87 -0.90 12.98
CA LEU A 182 -5.73 -2.31 12.61
C LEU A 182 -5.97 -3.26 13.79
N ALA A 183 -6.12 -2.77 15.03
CA ALA A 183 -6.32 -3.64 16.19
C ALA A 183 -7.61 -4.46 16.08
N ALA A 184 -8.72 -3.82 15.68
CA ALA A 184 -10.00 -4.51 15.48
C ALA A 184 -9.90 -5.53 14.33
N GLU A 185 -9.18 -5.16 13.27
CA GLU A 185 -8.99 -6.00 12.10
C GLU A 185 -8.10 -7.22 12.38
N THR A 186 -7.09 -7.06 13.24
CA THR A 186 -6.24 -8.16 13.71
C THR A 186 -7.07 -9.22 14.44
N VAL A 187 -7.94 -8.81 15.37
CA VAL A 187 -8.83 -9.74 16.08
C VAL A 187 -9.79 -10.45 15.11
N ARG A 188 -10.31 -9.72 14.12
CA ARG A 188 -11.18 -10.27 13.08
C ARG A 188 -10.44 -11.30 12.24
N TRP A 189 -9.25 -10.98 11.75
CA TRP A 189 -8.41 -11.91 10.99
C TRP A 189 -8.00 -13.12 11.82
N ASP A 190 -7.63 -12.96 13.09
CA ASP A 190 -7.30 -14.08 13.97
C ASP A 190 -8.49 -15.04 14.13
N SER A 191 -9.70 -14.51 14.32
CA SER A 191 -10.93 -15.32 14.38
C SER A 191 -11.29 -15.97 13.04
N LEU A 192 -11.05 -15.27 11.92
CA LEU A 192 -11.24 -15.81 10.57
C LEU A 192 -10.24 -16.94 10.29
N VAL A 193 -8.98 -16.76 10.66
CA VAL A 193 -7.93 -17.78 10.53
C VAL A 193 -8.32 -19.02 11.33
N GLY A 194 -8.75 -18.86 12.58
CA GLY A 194 -9.21 -20.00 13.39
C GLY A 194 -10.41 -20.73 12.76
N THR A 195 -11.34 -19.99 12.16
CA THR A 195 -12.49 -20.59 11.43
C THR A 195 -12.02 -21.35 10.18
N LEU A 196 -11.13 -20.74 9.39
CA LEU A 196 -10.56 -21.33 8.19
C LEU A 196 -9.71 -22.57 8.48
N GLU A 197 -9.00 -22.63 9.60
CA GLU A 197 -8.25 -23.82 10.01
C GLU A 197 -9.18 -25.02 10.27
N VAL A 198 -10.32 -24.79 10.95
CA VAL A 198 -11.34 -25.82 11.18
C VAL A 198 -12.03 -26.23 9.87
N GLU A 199 -12.34 -25.27 9.01
CA GLU A 199 -12.91 -25.55 7.68
C GLU A 199 -11.91 -26.32 6.80
N GLN A 200 -10.62 -26.02 6.87
CA GLN A 200 -9.58 -26.69 6.10
C GLN A 200 -9.47 -28.18 6.48
N GLN A 201 -9.55 -28.51 7.78
CA GLN A 201 -9.54 -29.89 8.25
C GLN A 201 -10.75 -30.69 7.73
N SER A 202 -11.91 -30.04 7.62
CA SER A 202 -13.17 -30.65 7.21
C SER A 202 -13.45 -30.56 5.70
N LEU A 203 -12.63 -29.82 4.95
CA LEU A 203 -12.85 -29.48 3.54
C LEU A 203 -13.03 -30.71 2.66
N CYS A 204 -12.18 -31.72 2.81
CA CYS A 204 -12.23 -32.93 1.98
C CYS A 204 -13.57 -33.67 2.11
N ILE A 205 -14.08 -33.78 3.35
CA ILE A 205 -15.35 -34.47 3.63
C ILE A 205 -16.53 -33.64 3.14
N SER A 206 -16.51 -32.33 3.43
CA SER A 206 -17.53 -31.39 2.97
C SER A 206 -17.62 -31.36 1.44
N MET A 207 -16.49 -31.31 0.73
CA MET A 207 -16.46 -31.33 -0.73
C MET A 207 -16.88 -32.68 -1.30
N PHE A 208 -16.52 -33.79 -0.66
CA PHE A 208 -16.97 -35.12 -1.07
C PHE A 208 -18.50 -35.24 -0.99
N LEU A 209 -19.10 -34.82 0.12
CA LEU A 209 -20.56 -34.80 0.28
C LEU A 209 -21.22 -33.84 -0.70
N SER A 210 -20.67 -32.64 -0.90
CA SER A 210 -21.18 -31.68 -1.89
C SER A 210 -21.14 -32.25 -3.31
N ALA A 211 -20.05 -32.91 -3.69
CA ALA A 211 -19.92 -33.56 -4.99
C ALA A 211 -20.93 -34.71 -5.16
N ALA A 212 -21.18 -35.50 -4.11
CA ALA A 212 -22.21 -36.54 -4.11
C ALA A 212 -23.61 -35.93 -4.32
N CYS A 213 -23.91 -34.82 -3.64
CA CYS A 213 -25.17 -34.10 -3.81
C CYS A 213 -25.39 -33.63 -5.26
N ILE A 214 -24.38 -32.97 -5.85
CA ILE A 214 -24.45 -32.47 -7.23
C ILE A 214 -24.58 -33.62 -8.24
N ALA A 215 -23.82 -34.70 -8.04
CA ALA A 215 -23.75 -35.80 -9.01
C ALA A 215 -24.99 -36.70 -8.98
N TYR A 216 -25.56 -36.96 -7.79
CA TYR A 216 -26.56 -38.01 -7.61
C TYR A 216 -27.87 -37.54 -6.99
N PHE A 217 -27.87 -36.47 -6.19
CA PHE A 217 -29.04 -36.16 -5.37
C PHE A 217 -30.03 -35.21 -6.05
N GLY A 218 -29.64 -34.56 -7.14
CA GLY A 218 -30.46 -33.59 -7.88
C GLY A 218 -31.87 -34.08 -8.20
N ALA A 219 -32.05 -35.35 -8.60
CA ALA A 219 -33.36 -35.89 -8.98
C ALA A 219 -34.31 -36.16 -7.80
N PHE A 220 -33.81 -36.18 -6.56
CA PHE A 220 -34.60 -36.57 -5.39
C PHE A 220 -35.23 -35.39 -4.65
N THR A 221 -36.25 -35.69 -3.85
CA THR A 221 -36.93 -34.73 -2.96
C THR A 221 -36.08 -34.40 -1.72
N ALA A 222 -36.27 -33.22 -1.14
CA ALA A 222 -35.50 -32.76 0.02
C ALA A 222 -35.42 -33.78 1.18
N PRO A 223 -36.53 -34.41 1.66
CA PRO A 223 -36.43 -35.39 2.74
C PRO A 223 -35.60 -36.62 2.39
N PHE A 224 -35.59 -37.01 1.11
CA PHE A 224 -34.76 -38.11 0.64
C PHE A 224 -33.29 -37.72 0.57
N ARG A 225 -32.98 -36.50 0.09
CA ARG A 225 -31.60 -35.97 0.10
C ARG A 225 -31.01 -35.93 1.50
N THR A 226 -31.75 -35.42 2.49
CA THR A 226 -31.30 -35.39 3.89
C THR A 226 -31.00 -36.80 4.40
N ARG A 227 -31.88 -37.77 4.15
CA ARG A 227 -31.64 -39.17 4.53
C ARG A 227 -30.40 -39.76 3.87
N LEU A 228 -30.17 -39.48 2.59
CA LEU A 228 -28.97 -39.94 1.88
C LEU A 228 -27.70 -39.32 2.46
N VAL A 229 -27.70 -38.01 2.73
CA VAL A 229 -26.57 -37.32 3.35
C VAL A 229 -26.25 -37.94 4.72
N GLU A 230 -27.25 -38.20 5.55
CA GLU A 230 -27.04 -38.85 6.86
C GLU A 230 -26.52 -40.28 6.74
N GLN A 231 -27.00 -41.06 5.76
CA GLN A 231 -26.44 -42.39 5.48
C GLN A 231 -24.97 -42.31 5.05
N TRP A 232 -24.61 -41.35 4.20
CA TRP A 232 -23.23 -41.14 3.76
C TRP A 232 -22.33 -40.71 4.92
N LYS A 233 -22.80 -39.81 5.79
CA LYS A 233 -22.10 -39.44 7.03
C LYS A 233 -21.85 -40.66 7.93
N ALA A 234 -22.87 -41.50 8.14
CA ALA A 234 -22.74 -42.73 8.93
C ALA A 234 -21.68 -43.69 8.35
N LEU A 235 -21.62 -43.82 7.01
CA LEU A 235 -20.61 -44.63 6.33
C LEU A 235 -19.20 -44.05 6.47
N LEU A 236 -19.03 -42.73 6.40
CA LEU A 236 -17.74 -42.06 6.61
C LEU A 236 -17.22 -42.30 8.04
N VAL A 237 -18.10 -42.17 9.04
CA VAL A 237 -17.76 -42.47 10.45
C VAL A 237 -17.38 -43.94 10.62
N ALA A 238 -18.12 -44.86 10.00
CA ALA A 238 -17.81 -46.29 10.04
C ALA A 238 -16.45 -46.64 9.39
N LYS A 239 -15.93 -45.76 8.52
CA LYS A 239 -14.60 -45.87 7.91
C LYS A 239 -13.50 -45.19 8.74
N GLY A 240 -13.82 -44.65 9.91
CA GLY A 240 -12.87 -44.00 10.81
C GLY A 240 -12.57 -42.55 10.44
N LEU A 241 -13.40 -41.90 9.62
CA LEU A 241 -13.28 -40.48 9.33
C LEU A 241 -14.07 -39.65 10.35
N GLU A 242 -13.42 -38.63 10.90
CA GLU A 242 -14.05 -37.67 11.80
C GLU A 242 -14.92 -36.72 10.99
N LEU A 243 -16.18 -36.56 11.38
CA LEU A 243 -17.07 -35.62 10.71
C LEU A 243 -16.70 -34.18 11.07
N PRO A 244 -16.98 -33.23 10.17
CA PRO A 244 -16.83 -31.81 10.47
C PRO A 244 -17.57 -31.44 11.76
N PRO A 245 -17.02 -30.55 12.61
CA PRO A 245 -17.72 -30.07 13.80
C PRO A 245 -18.97 -29.24 13.44
N MET A 246 -18.98 -28.62 12.26
CA MET A 246 -20.11 -27.85 11.74
C MET A 246 -21.08 -28.74 10.94
N PRO A 247 -22.40 -28.47 10.98
CA PRO A 247 -23.36 -29.22 10.19
C PRO A 247 -23.10 -29.01 8.70
N PHE A 248 -23.09 -30.11 7.94
CA PHE A 248 -22.98 -30.05 6.49
C PHE A 248 -24.14 -29.27 5.88
N SER A 249 -23.83 -28.29 5.04
CA SER A 249 -24.78 -27.59 4.18
C SER A 249 -24.20 -27.42 2.79
N LEU A 250 -24.93 -27.90 1.78
CA LEU A 250 -24.53 -27.76 0.38
C LEU A 250 -24.42 -26.28 -0.02
N VAL A 251 -25.37 -25.48 0.46
CA VAL A 251 -25.49 -24.06 0.13
C VAL A 251 -24.29 -23.28 0.67
N SER A 252 -23.95 -23.44 1.96
CA SER A 252 -22.81 -22.71 2.54
C SER A 252 -21.47 -23.12 1.92
N ASN A 253 -21.34 -24.38 1.51
CA ASN A 253 -20.10 -24.91 0.97
C ASN A 253 -19.80 -24.45 -0.47
N LEU A 254 -20.83 -24.16 -1.26
CA LEU A 254 -20.70 -23.89 -2.70
C LEU A 254 -21.10 -22.47 -3.10
N THR A 255 -21.76 -21.74 -2.22
CA THR A 255 -22.30 -20.41 -2.53
C THR A 255 -21.98 -19.42 -1.44
N THR A 256 -22.07 -18.14 -1.79
CA THR A 256 -22.00 -17.05 -0.82
C THR A 256 -23.40 -16.56 -0.49
N PRO A 257 -23.63 -16.00 0.73
CA PRO A 257 -24.91 -15.39 1.08
C PRO A 257 -25.37 -14.35 0.05
N VAL A 258 -24.44 -13.55 -0.49
CA VAL A 258 -24.71 -12.55 -1.52
C VAL A 258 -25.26 -13.19 -2.81
N GLN A 259 -24.74 -14.34 -3.23
CA GLN A 259 -25.20 -15.06 -4.42
C GLN A 259 -26.61 -15.63 -4.23
N VAL A 260 -26.89 -16.21 -3.05
CA VAL A 260 -28.23 -16.71 -2.71
C VAL A 260 -29.25 -15.56 -2.71
N GLN A 261 -28.88 -14.40 -2.16
CA GLN A 261 -29.74 -13.22 -2.19
C GLN A 261 -30.01 -12.72 -3.62
N GLU A 262 -29.00 -12.74 -4.50
CA GLU A 262 -29.18 -12.41 -5.92
C GLU A 262 -30.19 -13.37 -6.58
N TRP A 263 -30.12 -14.66 -6.29
CA TRP A 263 -31.10 -15.63 -6.79
C TRP A 263 -32.51 -15.35 -6.28
N ASN A 264 -32.66 -15.00 -5.00
CA ASN A 264 -33.96 -14.65 -4.41
C ASN A 264 -34.58 -13.43 -5.09
N ILE A 265 -33.78 -12.39 -5.34
CA ILE A 265 -34.21 -11.19 -6.08
C ILE A 265 -34.67 -11.57 -7.50
N LEU A 266 -33.99 -12.53 -8.12
CA LEU A 266 -34.32 -13.08 -9.45
C LEU A 266 -35.46 -14.11 -9.41
N SER A 267 -36.27 -14.10 -8.35
CA SER A 267 -37.50 -14.92 -8.19
C SER A 267 -37.26 -16.41 -7.94
N LEU A 268 -36.08 -16.78 -7.46
CA LEU A 268 -35.92 -18.05 -6.76
C LEU A 268 -36.62 -17.95 -5.39
N PRO A 269 -37.39 -18.95 -4.95
CA PRO A 269 -37.91 -18.97 -3.59
C PRO A 269 -36.78 -19.15 -2.57
N SER A 270 -36.94 -18.55 -1.40
CA SER A 270 -35.95 -18.56 -0.33
C SER A 270 -35.90 -19.87 0.48
N ASP A 271 -36.57 -20.93 0.03
CA ASP A 271 -36.52 -22.22 0.69
C ASP A 271 -35.20 -22.97 0.40
N ASN A 272 -34.82 -23.84 1.33
CA ASN A 272 -33.53 -24.55 1.25
C ASN A 272 -33.47 -25.49 0.02
N HIS A 273 -34.57 -26.16 -0.36
CA HIS A 273 -34.58 -27.08 -1.50
C HIS A 273 -34.39 -26.34 -2.83
N SER A 274 -35.08 -25.20 -3.01
CA SER A 274 -34.88 -24.32 -4.18
C SER A 274 -33.45 -23.79 -4.24
N THR A 275 -32.88 -23.40 -3.10
CA THR A 275 -31.50 -22.90 -3.05
C THR A 275 -30.47 -23.99 -3.36
N GLU A 276 -30.64 -25.20 -2.83
CA GLU A 276 -29.81 -26.37 -3.19
C GLU A 276 -29.90 -26.68 -4.68
N ASN A 277 -31.10 -26.68 -5.25
CA ASN A 277 -31.30 -26.89 -6.68
C ASN A 277 -30.58 -25.84 -7.51
N ALA A 278 -30.64 -24.57 -7.09
CA ALA A 278 -29.91 -23.49 -7.75
C ALA A 278 -28.38 -23.69 -7.67
N CYS A 279 -27.85 -24.18 -6.55
CA CYS A 279 -26.43 -24.56 -6.43
C CYS A 279 -26.05 -25.63 -7.46
N VAL A 280 -26.86 -26.68 -7.60
CA VAL A 280 -26.61 -27.75 -8.57
C VAL A 280 -26.66 -27.21 -10.00
N VAL A 281 -27.61 -26.32 -10.32
CA VAL A 281 -27.70 -25.68 -11.64
C VAL A 281 -26.47 -24.81 -11.92
N ASP A 282 -26.09 -23.93 -11.00
CA ASP A 282 -24.94 -23.02 -11.14
C ASP A 282 -23.63 -23.80 -11.37
N VAL A 283 -23.39 -24.84 -10.56
CA VAL A 283 -22.22 -25.70 -10.73
C VAL A 283 -22.29 -26.45 -12.06
N SER A 284 -23.44 -27.05 -12.40
CA SER A 284 -23.58 -27.85 -13.62
C SER A 284 -23.43 -27.04 -14.91
N THR A 285 -23.78 -25.76 -14.89
CA THR A 285 -23.76 -24.86 -16.05
C THR A 285 -22.46 -24.06 -16.17
N SER A 286 -21.60 -24.12 -15.15
CA SER A 286 -20.24 -23.61 -15.22
C SER A 286 -19.43 -24.30 -16.32
N SER A 287 -18.50 -23.55 -16.93
CA SER A 287 -17.58 -24.06 -17.95
C SER A 287 -16.75 -25.25 -17.47
N LYS A 288 -16.60 -25.40 -16.15
CA LYS A 288 -15.84 -26.47 -15.49
C LYS A 288 -16.64 -27.76 -15.26
N SER A 289 -17.97 -27.74 -15.43
CA SER A 289 -18.80 -28.93 -15.24
C SER A 289 -18.74 -29.88 -16.43
N ARG A 290 -18.97 -31.17 -16.18
CA ARG A 290 -19.02 -32.22 -17.20
C ARG A 290 -20.41 -32.43 -17.80
N ARG A 291 -21.49 -32.01 -17.14
CA ARG A 291 -22.87 -32.29 -17.53
C ARG A 291 -23.76 -31.06 -17.37
N TRP A 292 -24.73 -30.91 -18.27
CA TRP A 292 -25.71 -29.83 -18.22
C TRP A 292 -26.93 -30.22 -17.36
N ALA A 293 -27.58 -29.23 -16.75
CA ALA A 293 -28.78 -29.43 -15.96
C ALA A 293 -30.01 -29.67 -16.83
N LEU A 294 -30.75 -30.76 -16.53
CA LEU A 294 -32.11 -31.01 -16.99
C LEU A 294 -33.06 -30.86 -15.80
N MET A 295 -33.84 -29.78 -15.80
CA MET A 295 -34.72 -29.37 -14.70
C MET A 295 -36.13 -29.89 -14.93
N ILE A 296 -36.62 -30.71 -14.00
CA ILE A 296 -38.01 -31.17 -13.93
C ILE A 296 -38.82 -30.06 -13.26
N ASP A 297 -39.52 -29.26 -14.06
CA ASP A 297 -40.14 -28.00 -13.65
C ASP A 297 -41.60 -27.89 -14.16
N PRO A 298 -42.53 -28.70 -13.63
CA PRO A 298 -43.94 -28.67 -14.06
C PRO A 298 -44.63 -27.32 -13.79
N GLN A 299 -44.17 -26.54 -12.79
CA GLN A 299 -44.73 -25.24 -12.43
C GLN A 299 -44.01 -24.03 -13.08
N GLY A 300 -42.98 -24.25 -13.89
CA GLY A 300 -42.24 -23.18 -14.59
C GLY A 300 -41.48 -22.23 -13.65
N GLN A 301 -41.07 -22.68 -12.47
CA GLN A 301 -40.30 -21.88 -11.52
C GLN A 301 -38.85 -21.70 -11.99
N ALA A 302 -38.18 -22.80 -12.35
CA ALA A 302 -36.82 -22.79 -12.83
C ALA A 302 -36.70 -21.99 -14.13
N LEU A 303 -37.68 -22.16 -15.04
CA LEU A 303 -37.75 -21.40 -16.29
C LEU A 303 -37.75 -19.88 -16.03
N ARG A 304 -38.63 -19.41 -15.14
CA ARG A 304 -38.73 -17.97 -14.80
C ARG A 304 -37.45 -17.44 -14.14
N TRP A 305 -36.85 -18.24 -13.26
CA TRP A 305 -35.61 -17.89 -12.59
C TRP A 305 -34.44 -17.75 -13.59
N ILE A 306 -34.22 -18.74 -14.45
CA ILE A 306 -33.15 -18.71 -15.47
C ILE A 306 -33.38 -17.57 -16.47
N GLN A 307 -34.62 -17.33 -16.89
CA GLN A 307 -34.97 -16.19 -17.74
C GLN A 307 -34.51 -14.86 -17.14
N LYS A 308 -34.73 -14.63 -15.85
CA LYS A 308 -34.31 -13.39 -15.17
C LYS A 308 -32.80 -13.35 -14.93
N MET A 309 -32.21 -14.47 -14.53
CA MET A 309 -30.77 -14.57 -14.26
C MET A 309 -29.92 -14.31 -15.50
N GLU A 310 -30.27 -14.93 -16.62
CA GLU A 310 -29.52 -14.89 -17.88
C GLU A 310 -30.02 -13.77 -18.82
N ALA A 311 -31.00 -12.96 -18.39
CA ALA A 311 -31.51 -11.82 -19.16
C ALA A 311 -30.41 -10.85 -19.59
N LYS A 312 -29.46 -10.57 -18.68
CA LYS A 312 -28.30 -9.68 -18.94
C LYS A 312 -27.37 -10.21 -20.04
N TYR A 313 -27.37 -11.51 -20.29
CA TYR A 313 -26.53 -12.17 -21.30
C TYR A 313 -27.30 -12.52 -22.59
N GLY A 314 -28.59 -12.15 -22.68
CA GLY A 314 -29.38 -12.31 -23.89
C GLY A 314 -29.87 -13.74 -24.15
N LEU A 315 -30.26 -14.46 -23.09
CA LEU A 315 -30.80 -15.83 -23.13
C LEU A 315 -31.72 -16.09 -24.33
N LYS A 316 -31.45 -17.17 -25.06
CA LYS A 316 -32.30 -17.66 -26.14
C LYS A 316 -33.08 -18.89 -25.67
N ILE A 317 -34.40 -18.84 -25.83
CA ILE A 317 -35.31 -19.93 -25.48
C ILE A 317 -35.78 -20.57 -26.78
N VAL A 318 -35.66 -21.89 -26.88
CA VAL A 318 -36.04 -22.67 -28.07
C VAL A 318 -36.76 -23.95 -27.66
N LYS A 319 -37.58 -24.51 -28.56
CA LYS A 319 -38.14 -25.86 -28.41
C LYS A 319 -37.48 -26.82 -29.39
N LEU A 320 -37.42 -28.10 -29.02
CA LEU A 320 -36.98 -29.15 -29.95
C LEU A 320 -37.90 -29.29 -31.18
N THR A 321 -39.16 -28.82 -31.08
CA THR A 321 -40.09 -28.78 -32.20
C THR A 321 -39.80 -27.68 -33.21
N ASP A 322 -38.95 -26.70 -32.86
CA ASP A 322 -38.69 -25.56 -33.73
C ASP A 322 -37.70 -25.95 -34.83
N PRO A 323 -38.05 -25.82 -36.12
CA PRO A 323 -37.17 -26.28 -37.21
C PRO A 323 -35.81 -25.56 -37.27
N GLY A 324 -35.68 -24.40 -36.62
CA GLY A 324 -34.46 -23.60 -36.57
C GLY A 324 -33.66 -23.73 -35.27
N TYR A 325 -34.04 -24.60 -34.31
CA TYR A 325 -33.42 -24.60 -32.98
C TYR A 325 -31.90 -24.89 -33.04
N LEU A 326 -31.46 -25.80 -33.93
CA LEU A 326 -30.04 -26.12 -34.12
C LEU A 326 -29.23 -24.90 -34.58
N ARG A 327 -29.82 -24.03 -35.41
CA ARG A 327 -29.15 -22.81 -35.87
C ARG A 327 -29.00 -21.78 -34.75
N VAL A 328 -30.01 -21.66 -33.89
CA VAL A 328 -29.95 -20.81 -32.70
C VAL A 328 -28.89 -21.35 -31.72
N LEU A 329 -28.82 -22.66 -31.55
CA LEU A 329 -27.82 -23.33 -30.73
C LEU A 329 -26.40 -23.14 -31.27
N GLU A 330 -26.19 -23.32 -32.59
CA GLU A 330 -24.92 -23.04 -33.26
C GLU A 330 -24.46 -21.60 -33.01
N GLN A 331 -25.37 -20.64 -33.19
CA GLN A 331 -25.06 -19.24 -32.95
C GLN A 331 -24.72 -18.99 -31.48
N GLY A 332 -25.49 -19.56 -30.54
CA GLY A 332 -25.24 -19.44 -29.11
C GLY A 332 -23.88 -20.00 -28.69
N ILE A 333 -23.50 -21.17 -29.23
CA ILE A 333 -22.19 -21.79 -28.99
C ILE A 333 -21.06 -20.89 -29.51
N ARG A 334 -21.22 -20.30 -30.70
CA ARG A 334 -20.22 -19.42 -31.32
C ARG A 334 -20.04 -18.10 -30.58
N THR A 335 -21.12 -17.53 -30.04
CA THR A 335 -21.09 -16.20 -29.38
C THR A 335 -21.08 -16.27 -27.86
N GLY A 336 -21.08 -17.47 -27.26
CA GLY A 336 -21.18 -17.65 -25.82
C GLY A 336 -22.54 -17.25 -25.24
N THR A 337 -23.57 -17.09 -26.06
CA THR A 337 -24.91 -16.69 -25.61
C THR A 337 -25.62 -17.89 -24.97
N PRO A 338 -26.20 -17.75 -23.76
CA PRO A 338 -26.86 -18.85 -23.09
C PRO A 338 -28.11 -19.30 -23.86
N VAL A 339 -28.32 -20.62 -23.93
CA VAL A 339 -29.47 -21.23 -24.62
C VAL A 339 -30.22 -22.15 -23.65
N LEU A 340 -31.54 -21.98 -23.58
CA LEU A 340 -32.45 -22.84 -22.84
C LEU A 340 -33.37 -23.58 -23.81
N VAL A 341 -33.38 -24.91 -23.72
CA VAL A 341 -34.35 -25.76 -24.44
C VAL A 341 -35.51 -26.06 -23.50
N GLU A 342 -36.70 -25.62 -23.87
CA GLU A 342 -37.91 -25.83 -23.08
C GLU A 342 -38.74 -27.03 -23.58
N ASP A 343 -39.58 -27.55 -22.68
CA ASP A 343 -40.55 -28.62 -22.95
C ASP A 343 -39.90 -29.91 -23.49
N ILE A 344 -38.75 -30.29 -22.94
CA ILE A 344 -38.09 -31.56 -23.30
C ILE A 344 -38.97 -32.74 -22.87
N GLY A 345 -39.23 -33.64 -23.82
CA GLY A 345 -39.89 -34.92 -23.57
C GLY A 345 -38.92 -35.98 -23.04
N GLU A 346 -39.37 -37.23 -22.95
CA GLU A 346 -38.55 -38.35 -22.46
C GLU A 346 -37.42 -38.75 -23.42
N THR A 347 -37.52 -38.34 -24.69
CA THR A 347 -36.52 -38.57 -25.73
C THR A 347 -35.79 -37.27 -26.07
N LEU A 348 -34.46 -37.35 -26.16
CA LEU A 348 -33.60 -36.24 -26.57
C LEU A 348 -33.23 -36.40 -28.06
N ASP A 349 -33.12 -35.28 -28.77
CA ASP A 349 -32.63 -35.27 -30.15
C ASP A 349 -31.15 -35.71 -30.19
N PRO A 350 -30.78 -36.76 -30.94
CA PRO A 350 -29.38 -37.19 -31.10
C PRO A 350 -28.43 -36.08 -31.58
N ALA A 351 -28.93 -35.06 -32.29
CA ALA A 351 -28.12 -33.92 -32.73
C ALA A 351 -27.54 -33.09 -31.57
N LEU A 352 -28.11 -33.21 -30.36
CA LEU A 352 -27.60 -32.57 -29.14
C LEU A 352 -26.45 -33.34 -28.47
N GLU A 353 -26.23 -34.61 -28.83
CA GLU A 353 -25.26 -35.48 -28.16
C GLU A 353 -23.84 -34.88 -28.05
N PRO A 354 -23.27 -34.24 -29.08
CA PRO A 354 -21.97 -33.59 -28.98
C PRO A 354 -21.93 -32.47 -27.93
N VAL A 355 -23.03 -31.72 -27.79
CA VAL A 355 -23.17 -30.62 -26.81
C VAL A 355 -23.35 -31.18 -25.40
N LEU A 356 -24.18 -32.22 -25.26
CA LEU A 356 -24.46 -32.86 -23.98
C LEU A 356 -23.22 -33.50 -23.37
N LEU A 357 -22.43 -34.18 -24.20
CA LEU A 357 -21.17 -34.82 -23.81
C LEU A 357 -19.98 -33.86 -23.80
N LYS A 358 -20.18 -32.60 -24.18
CA LYS A 358 -19.13 -31.57 -24.35
C LYS A 358 -17.94 -32.10 -25.16
N GLN A 359 -18.20 -32.68 -26.34
CA GLN A 359 -17.20 -33.22 -27.28
C GLN A 359 -16.44 -32.11 -28.01
N VAL A 360 -15.80 -31.25 -27.22
CA VAL A 360 -15.00 -30.12 -27.68
C VAL A 360 -13.60 -30.61 -27.99
N TYR A 361 -13.04 -30.19 -29.12
CA TYR A 361 -11.69 -30.53 -29.55
C TYR A 361 -10.94 -29.30 -30.04
N ASN A 362 -9.62 -29.31 -29.86
CA ASN A 362 -8.77 -28.24 -30.35
C ASN A 362 -8.17 -28.62 -31.70
N GLN A 363 -8.38 -27.77 -32.70
CA GLN A 363 -7.79 -27.91 -34.03
C GLN A 363 -7.21 -26.56 -34.46
N ASP A 364 -5.94 -26.55 -34.87
CA ASP A 364 -5.24 -25.35 -35.36
C ASP A 364 -5.33 -24.12 -34.41
N GLY A 365 -5.28 -24.38 -33.09
CA GLY A 365 -5.37 -23.34 -32.06
C GLY A 365 -6.78 -22.80 -31.81
N ARG A 366 -7.81 -23.36 -32.45
CA ARG A 366 -9.23 -23.05 -32.23
C ARG A 366 -9.91 -24.17 -31.47
N THR A 367 -10.81 -23.79 -30.58
CA THR A 367 -11.66 -24.71 -29.83
C THR A 367 -12.95 -24.93 -30.63
N LEU A 368 -13.22 -26.15 -31.07
CA LEU A 368 -14.33 -26.50 -31.97
C LEU A 368 -15.24 -27.57 -31.36
N ILE A 369 -16.50 -27.59 -31.79
CA ILE A 369 -17.46 -28.64 -31.50
C ILE A 369 -18.25 -29.01 -32.76
N ASN A 370 -18.56 -30.30 -32.94
CA ASN A 370 -19.35 -30.76 -34.10
C ASN A 370 -20.84 -30.74 -33.77
N LEU A 371 -21.66 -30.03 -34.54
CA LEU A 371 -23.11 -29.91 -34.29
C LEU A 371 -23.93 -30.22 -35.55
N GLY A 372 -24.94 -31.10 -35.45
CA GLY A 372 -25.89 -31.35 -36.55
C GLY A 372 -25.44 -32.34 -37.63
N GLY A 373 -24.61 -33.34 -37.27
CA GLY A 373 -24.12 -34.40 -38.17
C GLY A 373 -22.63 -34.27 -38.49
N GLN A 374 -22.09 -35.20 -39.31
CA GLN A 374 -20.67 -35.21 -39.66
C GLN A 374 -20.30 -33.99 -40.53
N GLY A 375 -19.41 -33.12 -40.03
CA GLY A 375 -18.73 -32.09 -40.81
C GLY A 375 -19.06 -30.63 -40.50
N ASN A 376 -20.03 -30.34 -39.61
CA ASN A 376 -20.32 -28.96 -39.21
C ASN A 376 -19.58 -28.60 -37.91
N ALA A 377 -18.34 -28.11 -38.06
CA ALA A 377 -17.50 -27.66 -36.96
C ALA A 377 -17.82 -26.19 -36.61
N VAL A 378 -18.13 -25.95 -35.33
CA VAL A 378 -18.53 -24.66 -34.80
C VAL A 378 -17.49 -24.20 -33.78
N ASP A 379 -17.05 -22.94 -33.87
CA ASP A 379 -16.21 -22.33 -32.82
C ASP A 379 -16.94 -22.36 -31.47
N TYR A 380 -16.29 -22.90 -30.45
CA TYR A 380 -16.85 -23.07 -29.12
C TYR A 380 -16.36 -21.97 -28.18
N ASP A 381 -17.28 -21.14 -27.68
CA ASP A 381 -16.98 -20.15 -26.66
C ASP A 381 -17.00 -20.78 -25.25
N PRO A 382 -15.94 -20.62 -24.42
CA PRO A 382 -15.89 -21.16 -23.06
C PRO A 382 -16.98 -20.64 -22.11
N ASN A 383 -17.60 -19.50 -22.41
CA ASN A 383 -18.66 -18.89 -21.60
C ASN A 383 -20.05 -19.40 -21.97
N PHE A 384 -20.19 -20.23 -23.01
CA PHE A 384 -21.46 -20.81 -23.40
C PHE A 384 -22.10 -21.61 -22.25
N ARG A 385 -23.38 -21.35 -21.99
CA ARG A 385 -24.19 -22.06 -20.99
C ARG A 385 -25.42 -22.67 -21.64
N PHE A 386 -25.73 -23.91 -21.26
CA PHE A 386 -26.86 -24.66 -21.80
C PHE A 386 -27.78 -25.16 -20.69
N TYR A 387 -29.08 -24.91 -20.86
CA TYR A 387 -30.13 -25.25 -19.90
C TYR A 387 -31.22 -26.07 -20.57
N MET A 388 -31.84 -26.96 -19.80
CA MET A 388 -32.92 -27.81 -20.27
C MET A 388 -34.04 -27.86 -19.23
N THR A 389 -35.29 -27.69 -19.66
CA THR A 389 -36.47 -27.81 -18.78
C THR A 389 -37.50 -28.79 -19.35
N THR A 390 -38.22 -29.48 -18.47
CA THR A 390 -39.39 -30.29 -18.83
C THR A 390 -40.58 -29.92 -17.95
N LYS A 391 -41.78 -29.93 -18.53
CA LYS A 391 -43.05 -29.78 -17.80
C LYS A 391 -43.63 -31.10 -17.30
N LEU A 392 -43.04 -32.23 -17.69
CA LEU A 392 -43.49 -33.54 -17.20
C LEU A 392 -43.17 -33.64 -15.71
N ALA A 393 -44.16 -33.91 -14.87
CA ALA A 393 -43.95 -33.99 -13.43
C ALA A 393 -43.14 -35.23 -13.02
N ASN A 394 -43.38 -36.36 -13.68
CA ASN A 394 -42.70 -37.63 -13.44
C ASN A 394 -42.25 -38.26 -14.78
N PRO A 395 -41.24 -37.69 -15.47
CA PRO A 395 -40.74 -38.24 -16.72
C PRO A 395 -39.93 -39.53 -16.48
N HIS A 396 -40.11 -40.53 -17.34
CA HIS A 396 -39.35 -41.77 -17.27
C HIS A 396 -38.17 -41.75 -18.26
N TYR A 397 -37.06 -41.13 -17.86
CA TYR A 397 -35.85 -41.07 -18.68
C TYR A 397 -35.13 -42.42 -18.75
N LEU A 398 -34.65 -42.76 -19.95
CA LEU A 398 -33.79 -43.93 -20.15
C LEU A 398 -32.42 -43.71 -19.47
N PRO A 399 -31.72 -44.78 -19.04
CA PRO A 399 -30.39 -44.68 -18.45
C PRO A 399 -29.39 -43.88 -19.29
N ASP A 400 -29.49 -43.96 -20.62
CA ASP A 400 -28.67 -43.20 -21.56
C ASP A 400 -28.81 -41.67 -21.38
N VAL A 401 -30.03 -41.18 -21.10
CA VAL A 401 -30.26 -39.76 -20.80
C VAL A 401 -29.64 -39.42 -19.44
N CYS A 402 -29.88 -40.24 -18.42
CA CYS A 402 -29.41 -40.02 -17.06
C CYS A 402 -27.87 -39.97 -16.92
N ILE A 403 -27.11 -40.60 -17.82
CA ILE A 403 -25.64 -40.52 -17.82
C ILE A 403 -25.11 -39.26 -18.52
N LYS A 404 -25.90 -38.65 -19.42
CA LYS A 404 -25.53 -37.49 -20.23
C LYS A 404 -25.84 -36.16 -19.52
N VAL A 405 -26.92 -36.10 -18.75
CA VAL A 405 -27.39 -34.87 -18.09
C VAL A 405 -27.42 -35.01 -16.57
N THR A 406 -27.37 -33.89 -15.88
CA THR A 406 -27.64 -33.83 -14.44
C THR A 406 -29.13 -33.58 -14.24
N LEU A 407 -29.86 -34.59 -13.79
CA LEU A 407 -31.29 -34.47 -13.50
C LEU A 407 -31.50 -33.71 -12.19
N ILE A 408 -32.36 -32.69 -12.23
CA ILE A 408 -32.67 -31.84 -11.08
C ILE A 408 -34.18 -31.75 -10.91
N ASN A 409 -34.66 -32.13 -9.74
CA ASN A 409 -36.06 -32.03 -9.39
C ASN A 409 -36.40 -30.62 -8.86
N PHE A 410 -36.98 -29.80 -9.73
CA PHE A 410 -37.46 -28.45 -9.45
C PHE A 410 -38.96 -28.39 -9.12
N THR A 411 -39.61 -29.54 -8.85
CA THR A 411 -40.99 -29.54 -8.38
C THR A 411 -41.13 -28.72 -7.11
N VAL A 412 -42.12 -27.83 -7.09
CA VAL A 412 -42.43 -27.00 -5.92
C VAL A 412 -42.76 -27.90 -4.71
N THR A 413 -42.16 -27.60 -3.56
CA THR A 413 -42.43 -28.29 -2.29
C THR A 413 -43.52 -27.58 -1.49
N LEU A 414 -44.12 -28.25 -0.49
CA LEU A 414 -45.11 -27.63 0.40
C LEU A 414 -44.57 -26.37 1.08
N SER A 415 -43.38 -26.48 1.68
CA SER A 415 -42.70 -25.35 2.34
C SER A 415 -42.30 -24.25 1.35
N GLY A 416 -41.84 -24.60 0.15
CA GLY A 416 -41.50 -23.63 -0.88
C GLY A 416 -42.72 -22.86 -1.39
N LEU A 417 -43.85 -23.54 -1.55
CA LEU A 417 -45.10 -22.89 -1.92
C LEU A 417 -45.66 -22.04 -0.78
N GLU A 418 -45.58 -22.51 0.47
CA GLU A 418 -45.99 -21.73 1.63
C GLU A 418 -45.24 -20.39 1.71
N GLU A 419 -43.91 -20.39 1.55
CA GLU A 419 -43.14 -19.13 1.58
C GLU A 419 -43.50 -18.21 0.41
N GLN A 420 -43.79 -18.76 -0.77
CA GLN A 420 -44.30 -17.98 -1.90
C GLN A 420 -45.68 -17.38 -1.61
N MET A 421 -46.63 -18.19 -1.13
CA MET A 421 -47.98 -17.73 -0.78
C MET A 421 -47.91 -16.69 0.32
N LEU A 422 -47.00 -16.84 1.30
CA LEU A 422 -46.79 -15.87 2.36
C LEU A 422 -46.32 -14.52 1.80
N GLY A 423 -45.37 -14.53 0.86
CA GLY A 423 -44.98 -13.33 0.13
C GLY A 423 -46.15 -12.68 -0.61
N ASP A 424 -46.96 -13.48 -1.31
CA ASP A 424 -48.12 -12.99 -2.06
C ASP A 424 -49.19 -12.37 -1.13
N VAL A 425 -49.52 -13.01 0.01
CA VAL A 425 -50.46 -12.48 1.03
C VAL A 425 -49.97 -11.15 1.59
N VAL A 426 -48.72 -11.11 2.05
CA VAL A 426 -48.15 -9.92 2.69
C VAL A 426 -48.05 -8.77 1.68
N THR A 427 -47.74 -9.05 0.41
CA THR A 427 -47.72 -8.04 -0.65
C THR A 427 -49.08 -7.39 -0.86
N ILE A 428 -50.17 -8.15 -0.74
CA ILE A 428 -51.54 -7.65 -0.92
C ILE A 428 -52.03 -6.90 0.34
N GLU A 429 -51.84 -7.49 1.52
CA GLU A 429 -52.37 -6.97 2.79
C GLU A 429 -51.54 -5.83 3.38
N LYS A 430 -50.20 -5.93 3.29
CA LYS A 430 -49.25 -4.98 3.89
C LYS A 430 -48.06 -4.78 2.97
N ALA A 431 -48.31 -4.14 1.82
CA ALA A 431 -47.29 -3.83 0.82
C ALA A 431 -46.04 -3.13 1.39
N GLU A 432 -46.20 -2.25 2.39
CA GLU A 432 -45.10 -1.53 3.05
C GLU A 432 -44.08 -2.48 3.72
N LEU A 433 -44.54 -3.62 4.27
CA LEU A 433 -43.65 -4.61 4.90
C LEU A 433 -42.78 -5.31 3.85
N GLU A 434 -43.35 -5.68 2.70
CA GLU A 434 -42.60 -6.37 1.64
C GLU A 434 -41.67 -5.39 0.89
N GLU A 435 -42.07 -4.13 0.73
CA GLU A 435 -41.19 -3.08 0.21
C GLU A 435 -40.01 -2.82 1.15
N SER A 436 -40.28 -2.73 2.46
CA SER A 436 -39.23 -2.57 3.48
C SER A 436 -38.27 -3.76 3.51
N LYS A 437 -38.78 -4.99 3.42
CA LYS A 437 -37.97 -6.21 3.30
C LYS A 437 -37.08 -6.16 2.06
N SER A 438 -37.65 -5.81 0.91
CA SER A 438 -36.91 -5.71 -0.36
C SER A 438 -35.80 -4.66 -0.30
N LYS A 439 -36.06 -3.49 0.31
CA LYS A 439 -35.06 -2.43 0.52
C LYS A 439 -33.94 -2.89 1.46
N ILE A 440 -34.26 -3.57 2.56
CA ILE A 440 -33.27 -4.10 3.50
C ILE A 440 -32.40 -5.13 2.81
N ILE A 441 -32.97 -6.07 2.07
CA ILE A 441 -32.22 -7.10 1.34
C ILE A 441 -31.23 -6.46 0.35
N GLN A 442 -31.67 -5.46 -0.42
CA GLN A 442 -30.80 -4.74 -1.35
C GLN A 442 -29.69 -3.96 -0.62
N SER A 443 -30.01 -3.30 0.50
CA SER A 443 -29.02 -2.57 1.31
C SER A 443 -27.98 -3.52 1.87
N VAL A 444 -28.40 -4.61 2.52
CA VAL A 444 -27.52 -5.64 3.11
C VAL A 444 -26.60 -6.24 2.07
N ALA A 445 -27.13 -6.61 0.89
CA ALA A 445 -26.31 -7.15 -0.19
C ALA A 445 -25.27 -6.12 -0.70
N SER A 446 -25.65 -4.85 -0.79
CA SER A 446 -24.73 -3.77 -1.20
C SER A 446 -23.66 -3.48 -0.16
N ASP A 447 -24.03 -3.51 1.13
CA ASP A 447 -23.16 -3.20 2.26
C ASP A 447 -22.16 -4.34 2.49
N GLN A 448 -22.58 -5.60 2.38
CA GLN A 448 -21.68 -6.77 2.42
C GLN A 448 -20.66 -6.75 1.27
N ARG A 449 -21.08 -6.36 0.05
CA ARG A 449 -20.16 -6.22 -1.09
C ARG A 449 -19.12 -5.12 -0.85
N LYS A 450 -19.55 -3.96 -0.36
CA LYS A 450 -18.64 -2.84 -0.02
C LYS A 450 -17.69 -3.21 1.10
N LEU A 451 -18.17 -3.90 2.13
CA LEU A 451 -17.33 -4.36 3.23
C LEU A 451 -16.18 -5.24 2.69
N LYS A 452 -16.51 -6.24 1.87
CA LYS A 452 -15.48 -7.08 1.23
C LYS A 452 -14.52 -6.28 0.35
N GLN A 453 -15.02 -5.33 -0.44
CA GLN A 453 -14.16 -4.46 -1.25
C GLN A 453 -13.20 -3.62 -0.42
N TYR A 454 -13.65 -3.11 0.73
CA TYR A 454 -12.79 -2.36 1.65
C TYR A 454 -11.75 -3.25 2.34
N GLU A 455 -12.11 -4.49 2.67
CA GLU A 455 -11.15 -5.48 3.18
C GLU A 455 -10.07 -5.81 2.14
N ASP A 456 -10.48 -6.09 0.90
CA ASP A 456 -9.56 -6.35 -0.22
C ASP A 456 -8.65 -5.13 -0.49
N LEU A 457 -9.21 -3.91 -0.43
CA LEU A 457 -8.45 -2.67 -0.59
C LEU A 457 -7.42 -2.46 0.53
N ILE A 458 -7.78 -2.76 1.78
CA ILE A 458 -6.84 -2.66 2.92
C ILE A 458 -5.66 -3.60 2.69
N LEU A 459 -5.90 -4.82 2.23
CA LEU A 459 -4.85 -5.79 1.93
C LEU A 459 -3.96 -5.33 0.77
N GLU A 460 -4.55 -4.84 -0.32
CA GLU A 460 -3.82 -4.31 -1.47
C GLU A 460 -2.97 -3.09 -1.11
N GLU A 461 -3.51 -2.17 -0.31
CA GLU A 461 -2.75 -1.00 0.17
C GLU A 461 -1.59 -1.39 1.09
N LEU A 462 -1.75 -2.43 1.93
CA LEU A 462 -0.68 -2.94 2.79
C LEU A 462 0.39 -3.67 1.98
N GLU A 463 0.02 -4.44 0.96
CA GLU A 463 0.94 -5.15 0.07
C GLU A 463 1.74 -4.18 -0.82
N GLY A 464 1.09 -3.13 -1.32
CA GLY A 464 1.68 -2.17 -2.26
C GLY A 464 2.64 -1.15 -1.64
N VAL A 465 2.86 -1.16 -0.32
CA VAL A 465 3.78 -0.20 0.33
C VAL A 465 5.24 -0.65 0.17
N GLU A 466 5.97 0.04 -0.70
CA GLU A 466 7.43 -0.04 -0.76
C GLU A 466 8.07 0.95 0.24
N GLY A 467 8.89 0.44 1.17
CA GLY A 467 9.57 1.25 2.20
C GLY A 467 8.83 1.31 3.52
N ASN A 468 9.00 2.40 4.29
CA ASN A 468 8.39 2.55 5.61
C ASN A 468 6.94 3.04 5.50
N ILE A 469 5.98 2.22 5.92
CA ILE A 469 4.55 2.55 5.92
C ILE A 469 4.21 3.83 6.70
N LEU A 470 4.99 4.14 7.74
CA LEU A 470 4.77 5.32 8.58
C LEU A 470 5.01 6.65 7.86
N ASP A 471 5.75 6.62 6.74
CA ASP A 471 6.07 7.81 5.96
C ASP A 471 5.02 8.07 4.86
N ASN A 472 4.17 7.09 4.56
CA ASN A 472 3.17 7.19 3.50
C ASN A 472 1.83 7.70 4.04
N ALA A 473 1.71 9.02 4.16
CA ALA A 473 0.51 9.69 4.67
C ALA A 473 -0.77 9.37 3.87
N LYS A 474 -0.66 9.03 2.57
CA LYS A 474 -1.81 8.68 1.74
C LYS A 474 -2.40 7.33 2.14
N VAL A 475 -1.55 6.33 2.37
CA VAL A 475 -1.97 4.99 2.82
C VAL A 475 -2.61 5.10 4.20
N ILE A 476 -2.01 5.85 5.12
CA ILE A 476 -2.56 6.03 6.48
C ILE A 476 -3.96 6.68 6.45
N ASP A 477 -4.17 7.72 5.64
CA ASP A 477 -5.48 8.38 5.54
C ASP A 477 -6.52 7.50 4.83
N SER A 478 -6.11 6.72 3.83
CA SER A 478 -6.97 5.76 3.14
C SER A 478 -7.41 4.62 4.06
N LEU A 479 -6.47 3.99 4.76
CA LEU A 479 -6.74 2.95 5.76
C LEU A 479 -7.69 3.44 6.86
N LYS A 480 -7.48 4.66 7.37
CA LYS A 480 -8.38 5.25 8.37
C LYS A 480 -9.81 5.43 7.84
N LYS A 481 -9.95 5.93 6.61
CA LYS A 481 -11.26 6.10 5.95
C LYS A 481 -11.94 4.75 5.71
N SER A 482 -11.18 3.77 5.22
CA SER A 482 -11.67 2.41 4.97
C SER A 482 -12.16 1.74 6.25
N GLN A 483 -11.39 1.84 7.34
CA GLN A 483 -11.75 1.30 8.66
C GLN A 483 -13.00 1.95 9.23
N THR A 484 -13.04 3.29 9.30
CA THR A 484 -14.21 4.02 9.85
C THR A 484 -15.48 3.67 9.08
N THR A 485 -15.36 3.50 7.76
CA THR A 485 -16.47 3.08 6.91
C THR A 485 -16.85 1.63 7.16
N SER A 486 -15.90 0.72 7.32
CA SER A 486 -16.13 -0.70 7.61
C SER A 486 -16.82 -0.92 8.96
N GLU A 487 -16.42 -0.17 10.00
CA GLU A 487 -17.08 -0.19 11.31
C GLU A 487 -18.53 0.28 11.22
N LEU A 488 -18.76 1.39 10.49
CA LEU A 488 -20.11 1.92 10.26
C LEU A 488 -20.97 0.99 9.39
N LEU A 489 -20.38 0.28 8.44
CA LEU A 489 -21.07 -0.74 7.67
C LEU A 489 -21.40 -1.96 8.53
N SER A 490 -20.50 -2.39 9.40
CA SER A 490 -20.72 -3.51 10.33
C SER A 490 -21.87 -3.21 11.31
N THR A 491 -21.94 -1.98 11.86
CA THR A 491 -23.06 -1.59 12.73
C THR A 491 -24.39 -1.54 11.95
N ARG A 492 -24.39 -0.98 10.74
CA ARG A 492 -25.58 -0.99 9.86
C ARG A 492 -26.05 -2.39 9.51
N LEU A 493 -25.14 -3.32 9.26
CA LEU A 493 -25.47 -4.72 8.99
C LEU A 493 -26.16 -5.36 10.20
N LYS A 494 -25.66 -5.13 11.42
CA LYS A 494 -26.33 -5.60 12.65
C LYS A 494 -27.73 -5.01 12.82
N GLU A 495 -27.89 -3.71 12.62
CA GLU A 495 -29.22 -3.07 12.67
C GLU A 495 -30.17 -3.61 11.59
N ALA A 496 -29.64 -3.92 10.40
CA ALA A 496 -30.42 -4.50 9.31
C ALA A 496 -30.85 -5.94 9.61
N GLU A 497 -30.01 -6.74 10.28
CA GLU A 497 -30.35 -8.08 10.76
C GLU A 497 -31.49 -8.03 11.79
N GLU A 498 -31.41 -7.14 12.79
CA GLU A 498 -32.47 -6.95 13.79
C GLU A 498 -33.80 -6.52 13.15
N LYS A 499 -33.74 -5.55 12.21
CA LYS A 499 -34.92 -5.11 11.46
C LYS A 499 -35.49 -6.24 10.59
N SER A 500 -34.63 -7.03 9.95
CA SER A 500 -35.05 -8.19 9.15
C SER A 500 -35.74 -9.25 10.02
N ALA A 501 -35.26 -9.48 11.24
CA ALA A 501 -35.89 -10.39 12.19
C ALA A 501 -37.29 -9.90 12.59
N SER A 502 -37.43 -8.61 12.93
CA SER A 502 -38.73 -8.01 13.27
C SER A 502 -39.73 -8.07 12.10
N ILE A 503 -39.27 -7.84 10.86
CA ILE A 503 -40.11 -7.97 9.66
C ILE A 503 -40.53 -9.43 9.44
N ASN A 504 -39.63 -10.39 9.63
CA ASN A 504 -39.96 -11.82 9.50
C ASN A 504 -40.97 -12.26 10.56
N GLU A 505 -40.88 -11.74 11.78
CA GLU A 505 -41.87 -11.97 12.83
C GLU A 505 -43.26 -11.41 12.43
N ALA A 506 -43.30 -10.18 11.92
CA ALA A 506 -44.53 -9.58 11.41
C ALA A 506 -45.12 -10.37 10.22
N ARG A 507 -44.29 -10.89 9.32
CA ARG A 507 -44.72 -11.79 8.22
C ARG A 507 -45.28 -13.08 8.77
N SER A 508 -44.66 -13.67 9.78
CA SER A 508 -45.07 -14.96 10.34
C SER A 508 -46.51 -14.96 10.89
N GLN A 509 -47.07 -13.80 11.22
CA GLN A 509 -48.47 -13.68 11.61
C GLN A 509 -49.43 -14.13 10.49
N TYR A 510 -49.06 -13.94 9.21
CA TYR A 510 -49.86 -14.32 8.04
C TYR A 510 -49.60 -15.77 7.57
N ARG A 511 -48.66 -16.48 8.21
CA ARG A 511 -48.23 -17.83 7.78
C ARG A 511 -49.38 -18.82 7.74
N SER A 512 -50.33 -18.75 8.67
CA SER A 512 -51.48 -19.66 8.72
C SER A 512 -52.33 -19.64 7.43
N VAL A 513 -52.49 -18.47 6.79
CA VAL A 513 -53.19 -18.34 5.50
C VAL A 513 -52.37 -18.93 4.37
N ALA A 514 -51.04 -18.72 4.39
CA ALA A 514 -50.13 -19.27 3.41
C ALA A 514 -50.05 -20.81 3.46
N THR A 515 -50.00 -21.40 4.67
CA THR A 515 -50.05 -22.85 4.89
C THR A 515 -51.38 -23.42 4.41
N ARG A 516 -52.50 -22.72 4.69
CA ARG A 516 -53.81 -23.13 4.15
C ARG A 516 -53.81 -23.17 2.62
N ALA A 517 -53.26 -22.14 1.99
CA ALA A 517 -53.21 -22.03 0.54
C ALA A 517 -52.31 -23.10 -0.10
N SER A 518 -51.16 -23.40 0.51
CA SER A 518 -50.26 -24.45 0.02
C SER A 518 -50.93 -25.82 0.07
N VAL A 519 -51.55 -26.18 1.20
CA VAL A 519 -52.31 -27.44 1.34
C VAL A 519 -53.39 -27.56 0.27
N LEU A 520 -54.21 -26.50 0.09
CA LEU A 520 -55.25 -26.48 -0.93
C LEU A 520 -54.69 -26.70 -2.34
N TYR A 521 -53.59 -26.03 -2.69
CA TYR A 521 -52.96 -26.22 -4.00
C TYR A 521 -52.48 -27.65 -4.23
N PHE A 522 -51.84 -28.29 -3.25
CA PHE A 522 -51.39 -29.68 -3.42
C PHE A 522 -52.56 -30.66 -3.58
N VAL A 523 -53.70 -30.43 -2.91
CA VAL A 523 -54.92 -31.22 -3.17
C VAL A 523 -55.37 -31.07 -4.63
N ILE A 524 -55.28 -29.86 -5.18
CA ILE A 524 -55.64 -29.59 -6.58
C ILE A 524 -54.65 -30.22 -7.54
N ALA A 525 -53.35 -30.16 -7.22
CA ALA A 525 -52.28 -30.75 -8.00
C ALA A 525 -52.37 -32.28 -8.07
N ASP A 526 -52.99 -32.92 -7.08
CA ASP A 526 -53.24 -34.36 -7.02
C ASP A 526 -54.54 -34.80 -7.75
N LEU A 527 -55.45 -33.86 -8.10
CA LEU A 527 -56.68 -34.19 -8.84
C LEU A 527 -56.49 -34.90 -10.18
N PRO A 528 -55.42 -34.66 -10.97
CA PRO A 528 -55.12 -35.42 -12.17
C PRO A 528 -54.98 -36.94 -11.95
N LEU A 529 -54.70 -37.39 -10.71
CA LEU A 529 -54.66 -38.81 -10.35
C LEU A 529 -56.05 -39.45 -10.41
N ILE A 530 -57.12 -38.66 -10.23
CA ILE A 530 -58.51 -39.12 -10.37
C ILE A 530 -58.93 -39.08 -11.83
N ASP A 531 -58.70 -37.96 -12.50
CA ASP A 531 -59.04 -37.77 -13.91
C ASP A 531 -58.03 -36.82 -14.56
N PRO A 532 -57.35 -37.22 -15.66
CA PRO A 532 -56.37 -36.38 -16.33
C PRO A 532 -56.89 -35.02 -16.80
N MET A 533 -58.21 -34.83 -16.92
CA MET A 533 -58.81 -33.54 -17.27
C MET A 533 -58.71 -32.49 -16.15
N TYR A 534 -58.47 -32.89 -14.89
CA TYR A 534 -58.45 -31.99 -13.74
C TYR A 534 -57.10 -31.32 -13.51
N GLN A 535 -56.54 -30.71 -14.55
CA GLN A 535 -55.25 -30.01 -14.47
C GLN A 535 -55.45 -28.51 -14.29
N TYR A 536 -54.82 -27.97 -13.24
CA TYR A 536 -54.83 -26.55 -12.94
C TYR A 536 -53.40 -26.05 -12.75
N SER A 537 -53.07 -24.91 -13.36
CA SER A 537 -51.75 -24.29 -13.20
C SER A 537 -51.63 -23.55 -11.87
N LEU A 538 -50.42 -23.48 -11.33
CA LEU A 538 -50.12 -22.67 -10.15
C LEU A 538 -50.49 -21.19 -10.37
N ASP A 539 -50.26 -20.66 -11.57
CA ASP A 539 -50.60 -19.26 -11.89
C ASP A 539 -52.12 -19.00 -11.93
N TYR A 540 -52.95 -20.00 -12.27
CA TYR A 540 -54.41 -19.89 -12.10
C TYR A 540 -54.78 -19.84 -10.62
N PHE A 541 -54.23 -20.74 -9.80
CA PHE A 541 -54.48 -20.76 -8.36
C PHE A 541 -54.05 -19.46 -7.68
N LYS A 542 -52.85 -18.94 -7.98
CA LYS A 542 -52.35 -17.65 -7.47
C LYS A 542 -53.28 -16.47 -7.77
N ARG A 543 -53.85 -16.43 -8.99
CA ARG A 543 -54.82 -15.38 -9.37
C ARG A 543 -56.13 -15.49 -8.60
N LEU A 544 -56.65 -16.70 -8.43
CA LEU A 544 -57.85 -16.93 -7.61
C LEU A 544 -57.59 -16.50 -6.16
N PHE A 545 -56.47 -16.95 -5.59
CA PHE A 545 -56.04 -16.60 -4.24
C PHE A 545 -55.92 -15.08 -4.03
N ALA A 546 -55.24 -14.38 -4.94
CA ALA A 546 -55.10 -12.93 -4.88
C ALA A 546 -56.45 -12.21 -4.97
N THR A 547 -57.36 -12.69 -5.83
CA THR A 547 -58.71 -12.11 -5.95
C THR A 547 -59.49 -12.23 -4.65
N VAL A 548 -59.42 -13.39 -3.98
CA VAL A 548 -60.12 -13.62 -2.71
C VAL A 548 -59.60 -12.67 -1.63
N ILE A 549 -58.28 -12.55 -1.48
CA ILE A 549 -57.67 -11.66 -0.47
C ILE A 549 -58.07 -10.21 -0.72
N GLN A 550 -58.04 -9.74 -1.98
CA GLN A 550 -58.43 -8.36 -2.32
C GLN A 550 -59.91 -8.07 -2.07
N SER A 551 -60.77 -9.09 -2.16
CA SER A 551 -62.23 -8.96 -1.96
C SER A 551 -62.70 -9.22 -0.54
N GLY A 552 -61.80 -9.64 0.37
CA GLY A 552 -62.13 -10.05 1.73
C GLY A 552 -62.64 -8.90 2.60
N PRO A 553 -63.63 -9.14 3.48
CA PRO A 553 -64.09 -8.16 4.46
C PRO A 553 -62.99 -7.92 5.50
N GLN A 554 -62.75 -6.65 5.85
CA GLN A 554 -61.80 -6.29 6.89
C GLN A 554 -62.42 -6.52 8.28
N HIS A 555 -61.70 -7.22 9.15
CA HIS A 555 -62.08 -7.45 10.55
C HIS A 555 -61.21 -6.63 11.51
N PRO A 556 -61.72 -6.30 12.71
CA PRO A 556 -61.02 -5.41 13.66
C PRO A 556 -59.80 -6.07 14.30
N THR A 557 -59.78 -7.40 14.44
CA THR A 557 -58.62 -8.13 14.94
C THR A 557 -57.95 -8.93 13.83
N LEU A 558 -56.61 -8.99 13.85
CA LEU A 558 -55.86 -9.73 12.84
C LEU A 558 -56.19 -11.23 12.86
N GLU A 559 -56.41 -11.81 14.05
CA GLU A 559 -56.72 -13.23 14.18
C GLU A 559 -58.07 -13.59 13.54
N GLU A 560 -59.13 -12.81 13.81
CA GLU A 560 -60.44 -13.00 13.18
C GLU A 560 -60.37 -12.78 11.65
N HIS A 561 -59.58 -11.79 11.21
CA HIS A 561 -59.33 -11.54 9.79
C HIS A 561 -58.71 -12.75 9.09
N LEU A 562 -57.62 -13.29 9.65
CA LEU A 562 -56.91 -14.44 9.09
C LEU A 562 -57.78 -15.70 9.07
N GLN A 563 -58.57 -15.95 10.12
CA GLN A 563 -59.52 -17.06 10.15
C GLN A 563 -60.61 -16.89 9.09
N SER A 564 -61.16 -15.69 8.93
CA SER A 564 -62.16 -15.39 7.90
C SER A 564 -61.59 -15.61 6.50
N LEU A 565 -60.38 -15.12 6.22
CA LEU A 565 -59.69 -15.34 4.96
C LEU A 565 -59.48 -16.82 4.66
N GLN A 566 -59.05 -17.63 5.63
CA GLN A 566 -58.86 -19.07 5.44
C GLN A 566 -60.16 -19.77 5.00
N VAL A 567 -61.30 -19.41 5.60
CA VAL A 567 -62.61 -19.96 5.24
C VAL A 567 -63.00 -19.53 3.83
N GLN A 568 -62.85 -18.24 3.50
CA GLN A 568 -63.19 -17.69 2.18
C GLN A 568 -62.34 -18.27 1.07
N ILE A 569 -61.03 -18.41 1.28
CA ILE A 569 -60.11 -19.05 0.32
C ILE A 569 -60.53 -20.50 0.11
N THR A 570 -60.81 -21.23 1.18
CA THR A 570 -61.24 -22.64 1.07
C THR A 570 -62.55 -22.76 0.28
N GLU A 571 -63.53 -21.90 0.56
CA GLU A 571 -64.81 -21.90 -0.14
C GLU A 571 -64.66 -21.50 -1.61
N ALA A 572 -63.95 -20.41 -1.90
CA ALA A 572 -63.72 -19.94 -3.27
C ALA A 572 -63.00 -20.99 -4.12
N VAL A 573 -61.94 -21.59 -3.57
CA VAL A 573 -61.21 -22.68 -4.23
C VAL A 573 -62.12 -23.88 -4.50
N TYR A 574 -62.91 -24.29 -3.52
CA TYR A 574 -63.84 -25.40 -3.69
C TYR A 574 -64.89 -25.12 -4.77
N LEU A 575 -65.51 -23.94 -4.73
CA LEU A 575 -66.56 -23.54 -5.68
C LEU A 575 -66.04 -23.44 -7.11
N ASP A 576 -64.90 -22.78 -7.32
CA ASP A 576 -64.35 -22.58 -8.66
C ASP A 576 -63.90 -23.90 -9.29
N ILE A 577 -63.26 -24.78 -8.52
CA ILE A 577 -62.79 -26.08 -9.03
C ILE A 577 -63.96 -27.03 -9.25
N CYS A 578 -64.98 -27.00 -8.38
CA CYS A 578 -66.21 -27.76 -8.59
C CYS A 578 -66.98 -27.37 -9.86
N ARG A 579 -66.68 -26.24 -10.51
CA ARG A 579 -67.25 -25.92 -11.84
C ARG A 579 -66.66 -26.82 -12.93
N GLY A 580 -65.40 -27.21 -12.82
CA GLY A 580 -64.70 -28.10 -13.76
C GLY A 580 -64.78 -29.59 -13.43
N VAL A 581 -65.07 -29.94 -12.17
CA VAL A 581 -65.09 -31.33 -11.69
C VAL A 581 -66.47 -31.99 -11.87
N PHE A 582 -66.49 -33.23 -12.37
CA PHE A 582 -67.72 -34.03 -12.49
C PHE A 582 -68.43 -34.21 -11.14
N LYS A 583 -69.78 -34.23 -11.16
CA LYS A 583 -70.61 -34.36 -9.95
C LYS A 583 -70.20 -35.53 -9.04
N LYS A 584 -69.81 -36.67 -9.62
CA LYS A 584 -69.33 -37.86 -8.88
C LYS A 584 -68.06 -37.63 -8.07
N HIS A 585 -67.18 -36.73 -8.50
CA HIS A 585 -65.88 -36.49 -7.85
C HIS A 585 -65.89 -35.30 -6.87
N LYS A 586 -66.98 -34.51 -6.82
CA LYS A 586 -67.08 -33.34 -5.92
C LYS A 586 -67.01 -33.69 -4.44
N VAL A 587 -67.68 -34.77 -4.02
CA VAL A 587 -67.65 -35.23 -2.62
C VAL A 587 -66.26 -35.73 -2.25
N ALA A 588 -65.61 -36.47 -3.15
CA ALA A 588 -64.23 -36.92 -2.94
C ALA A 588 -63.27 -35.72 -2.81
N PHE A 589 -63.44 -34.69 -3.64
CA PHE A 589 -62.64 -33.47 -3.54
C PHE A 589 -62.86 -32.71 -2.22
N ALA A 590 -64.11 -32.55 -1.78
CA ALA A 590 -64.42 -31.96 -0.48
C ALA A 590 -63.78 -32.74 0.67
N PHE A 591 -63.85 -34.07 0.62
CA PHE A 591 -63.23 -34.96 1.60
C PHE A 591 -61.70 -34.80 1.61
N LEU A 592 -61.05 -34.79 0.44
CA LEU A 592 -59.60 -34.59 0.34
C LEU A 592 -59.15 -33.25 0.92
N ILE A 593 -59.88 -32.16 0.64
CA ILE A 593 -59.60 -30.84 1.24
C ILE A 593 -59.64 -30.94 2.77
N VAL A 594 -60.74 -31.47 3.33
CA VAL A 594 -60.93 -31.54 4.79
C VAL A 594 -59.88 -32.43 5.45
N VAL A 595 -59.59 -33.59 4.88
CA VAL A 595 -58.59 -34.51 5.44
C VAL A 595 -57.21 -33.89 5.41
N GLN A 596 -56.79 -33.27 4.31
CA GLN A 596 -55.45 -32.67 4.24
C GLN A 596 -55.30 -31.47 5.17
N ILE A 597 -56.36 -30.67 5.36
CA ILE A 597 -56.42 -29.62 6.38
C ILE A 597 -56.26 -30.21 7.80
N LEU A 598 -56.90 -31.33 8.08
CA LEU A 598 -56.84 -31.98 9.40
C LEU A 598 -55.50 -32.69 9.64
N ARG A 599 -54.88 -33.23 8.59
CA ARG A 599 -53.53 -33.80 8.64
C ARG A 599 -52.49 -32.74 8.94
N GLU A 600 -52.57 -31.58 8.28
CA GLU A 600 -51.69 -30.44 8.59
C GLU A 600 -51.86 -29.93 10.03
N ALA A 601 -53.06 -30.07 10.60
CA ALA A 601 -53.33 -29.73 12.00
C ALA A 601 -52.98 -30.85 12.99
N ASP A 602 -52.31 -31.93 12.54
CA ASP A 602 -51.98 -33.14 13.31
C ASP A 602 -53.21 -33.81 13.99
N ARG A 603 -54.41 -33.60 13.43
CA ARG A 603 -55.66 -34.19 13.94
C ARG A 603 -56.00 -35.54 13.32
N ILE A 604 -55.36 -35.85 12.19
CA ILE A 604 -55.39 -37.16 11.52
C ILE A 604 -53.94 -37.57 11.33
N SER A 605 -53.59 -38.74 11.86
CA SER A 605 -52.23 -39.27 11.70
C SER A 605 -52.03 -39.90 10.31
N ASP A 606 -50.78 -39.98 9.86
CA ASP A 606 -50.42 -40.65 8.60
C ASP A 606 -50.77 -42.13 8.55
N GLY A 607 -50.97 -42.78 9.71
CA GLY A 607 -51.43 -44.18 9.76
C GLY A 607 -52.95 -44.35 9.65
N GLU A 608 -53.71 -43.31 9.96
CA GLU A 608 -55.17 -43.29 9.84
C GLU A 608 -55.64 -42.91 8.43
N TRP A 609 -54.82 -42.15 7.68
CA TRP A 609 -55.03 -41.78 6.28
C TRP A 609 -54.54 -42.88 5.33
#